data_AF-A0A814Z7A3-F1
#
_entry.id   AF-A0A814Z7A3-F1
#
_cell.length_a   1.000
_cell.length_b   1.000
_cell.length_c   1.000
_cell.angle_alpha   90.00
_cell.angle_beta   90.00
_cell.angle_gamma   90.00
#
_symmetry.space_group_name_H-M   'P 1'
#
loop_
_entity.id
_entity.type
_entity.pdbx_description
1 polymer ?
#
loop_
_entity_poly.entity_id
_entity_poly.type
_entity_poly.pdbx_seq_one_letter_code
_entity_poly.pdbx_strand_id
1 'polypeptide(L)'
;MASITIKKACIKCNKGGGTAMCYGCEQAFCTKHFIEHRQELSQQMDSIGQEHDILCRDLTHEQYTHSLLARINQWEQESIIKIQIAAKLARNDLQQLLDTAKNNLKKLISKITEELQSSRESDDYTEKDIKKWTVQLEEFRKTLNTPTTINFDYENDTQSTIRLIKITDQSSSIFSYQASQLYETNNQICCNLETSFHERFNDIFGRVTLSEGSLLATCSGDYSDRSCVGCIGRYSSGIHYIRFRFEHINTDHYSFFGIVNSSEKMTKDILNSTSFYGWWDLIYNVISGKKHKYDSTKIIRTGDEVTFMLDCDNRQIQLEHHRTNRILTLPINIQLCAFPWKIIVLLLGKDDCVRILH
;
A
#
# COMPACT_ATOMS: atom_id res chain seq x y z
N MET A 1 -2.15 -61.97 71.25
CA MET A 1 -1.04 -61.62 70.35
C MET A 1 -0.91 -60.10 70.31
N ALA A 2 0.18 -59.55 70.85
CA ALA A 2 0.39 -58.10 70.89
C ALA A 2 0.97 -57.62 69.56
N SER A 3 0.22 -56.76 68.85
CA SER A 3 0.64 -56.19 67.57
C SER A 3 1.66 -55.07 67.81
N ILE A 4 2.91 -55.30 67.41
CA ILE A 4 4.00 -54.31 67.47
C ILE A 4 3.70 -53.22 66.43
N THR A 5 3.27 -52.05 66.88
CA THR A 5 3.06 -50.88 66.02
C THR A 5 4.41 -50.23 65.73
N ILE A 6 4.99 -50.53 64.56
CA ILE A 6 6.21 -49.87 64.08
C ILE A 6 5.86 -48.41 63.79
N LYS A 7 6.25 -47.48 64.67
CA LYS A 7 6.05 -46.04 64.47
C LYS A 7 6.95 -45.56 63.32
N LYS A 8 6.37 -45.26 62.15
CA LYS A 8 7.09 -44.65 61.01
C LYS A 8 7.74 -43.34 61.45
N ALA A 9 9.00 -43.11 61.12
CA ALA A 9 9.70 -41.86 61.49
C ALA A 9 9.12 -40.65 60.75
N CYS A 10 9.22 -39.45 61.35
CA CYS A 10 8.82 -38.21 60.71
C CYS A 10 9.66 -37.92 59.46
N ILE A 11 9.02 -37.71 58.31
CA ILE A 11 9.69 -37.49 57.02
C ILE A 11 10.56 -36.22 56.99
N LYS A 12 10.18 -35.14 57.69
CA LYS A 12 10.93 -33.87 57.70
C LYS A 12 12.14 -33.88 58.63
N CYS A 13 12.14 -34.62 59.74
CA CYS A 13 13.23 -34.55 60.72
C CYS A 13 13.87 -35.88 61.14
N ASN A 14 13.30 -37.03 60.79
CA ASN A 14 13.80 -38.38 61.10
C ASN A 14 14.14 -38.68 62.57
N LYS A 15 13.82 -37.78 63.51
CA LYS A 15 14.26 -37.83 64.92
C LYS A 15 13.18 -38.28 65.90
N GLY A 16 11.93 -38.37 65.46
CA GLY A 16 10.81 -38.80 66.30
C GLY A 16 9.86 -39.72 65.54
N GLY A 17 9.22 -40.65 66.25
CA GLY A 17 8.12 -41.45 65.70
C GLY A 17 7.01 -40.52 65.23
N GLY A 18 6.56 -40.70 63.99
CA GLY A 18 5.46 -39.99 63.39
C GLY A 18 4.21 -40.15 64.25
N THR A 19 3.70 -39.03 64.73
CA THR A 19 2.52 -38.97 65.60
C THR A 19 1.25 -38.80 64.79
N ALA A 20 1.35 -38.28 63.56
CA ALA A 20 0.24 -38.08 62.64
C ALA A 20 0.66 -38.46 61.21
N MET A 21 -0.28 -39.03 60.45
CA MET A 21 -0.11 -39.35 59.02
C MET A 21 -1.02 -38.44 58.21
N CYS A 22 -0.49 -37.81 57.17
CA CYS A 22 -1.30 -37.08 56.21
C CYS A 22 -1.83 -38.06 55.16
N TYR A 23 -3.15 -38.18 55.01
CA TYR A 23 -3.74 -39.06 54.01
C TYR A 23 -3.50 -38.58 52.57
N GLY A 24 -3.36 -37.27 52.36
CA GLY A 24 -3.19 -36.71 51.01
C GLY A 24 -1.82 -37.01 50.39
N CYS A 25 -0.75 -37.00 51.19
CA CYS A 25 0.60 -37.30 50.71
C CYS A 25 1.17 -38.63 51.25
N GLU A 26 0.38 -39.37 52.04
CA GLU A 26 0.73 -40.65 52.68
C GLU A 26 2.01 -40.62 53.55
N GLN A 27 2.43 -39.45 54.00
CA GLN A 27 3.64 -39.26 54.78
C GLN A 27 3.35 -39.15 56.28
N ALA A 28 4.26 -39.69 57.10
CA ALA A 28 4.22 -39.61 58.55
C ALA A 28 5.03 -38.40 59.03
N PHE A 29 4.45 -37.63 59.95
CA PHE A 29 5.04 -36.41 60.50
C PHE A 29 5.00 -36.44 62.02
N CYS A 30 5.96 -35.76 62.67
CA CYS A 30 5.78 -35.38 64.07
C CYS A 30 4.81 -34.19 64.14
N THR A 31 4.23 -33.94 65.31
CA THR A 31 3.18 -32.93 65.50
C THR A 31 3.57 -31.55 64.96
N LYS A 32 4.82 -31.12 65.17
CA LYS A 32 5.31 -29.83 64.66
C LYS A 32 5.31 -29.76 63.13
N HIS A 33 5.96 -30.73 62.47
CA HIS A 33 6.04 -30.75 61.00
C HIS A 33 4.70 -31.06 60.32
N PHE A 34 3.77 -31.71 61.03
CA PHE A 34 2.41 -31.90 60.55
C PHE A 34 1.63 -30.58 60.51
N ILE A 35 1.77 -29.74 61.53
CA ILE A 35 1.18 -28.39 61.58
C ILE A 35 1.76 -27.51 60.47
N GLU A 36 3.09 -27.50 60.31
CA GLU A 36 3.76 -26.76 59.23
C GLU A 36 3.29 -27.24 57.85
N HIS A 37 3.18 -28.55 57.63
CA HIS A 37 2.65 -29.09 56.37
C HIS A 37 1.21 -28.65 56.09
N ARG A 38 0.34 -28.62 57.11
CA ARG A 38 -1.04 -28.13 56.97
C ARG A 38 -1.09 -26.63 56.71
N GLN A 39 -0.16 -25.86 57.28
CA GLN A 39 -0.02 -24.43 57.02
C GLN A 39 0.44 -24.16 55.58
N GLU A 40 1.42 -24.91 55.07
CA GLU A 40 1.87 -24.85 53.66
C GLU A 40 0.71 -25.14 52.70
N LEU A 41 -0.11 -26.16 52.98
CA LEU A 41 -1.29 -26.47 52.18
C LEU A 41 -2.34 -25.36 52.22
N SER A 42 -2.55 -24.72 53.37
CA SER A 42 -3.46 -23.57 53.48
C SER A 42 -2.99 -22.41 52.61
N GLN A 43 -1.69 -22.10 52.64
CA GLN A 43 -1.12 -21.03 51.81
C GLN A 43 -1.26 -21.31 50.31
N GLN A 44 -1.07 -22.56 49.89
CA GLN A 44 -1.29 -22.95 48.50
C GLN A 44 -2.75 -22.79 48.09
N MET A 45 -3.70 -23.16 48.96
CA MET A 45 -5.13 -22.98 48.70
C MET A 45 -5.51 -21.50 48.58
N ASP A 46 -4.93 -20.64 49.44
CA ASP A 46 -5.15 -19.19 49.37
C ASP A 46 -4.61 -18.61 48.05
N SER A 47 -3.46 -19.09 47.57
CA SER A 47 -2.89 -18.69 46.27
C SER A 47 -3.79 -19.10 45.10
N ILE A 48 -4.33 -20.32 45.13
CA ILE A 48 -5.27 -20.80 44.10
C ILE A 48 -6.57 -19.98 44.12
N GLY A 49 -7.07 -19.63 45.32
CA GLY A 49 -8.23 -18.76 45.47
C GLY A 49 -7.99 -17.37 44.86
N GLN A 50 -6.81 -16.78 45.09
CA GLN A 50 -6.45 -15.49 44.50
C GLN A 50 -6.36 -15.54 42.97
N GLU A 51 -5.74 -16.58 42.40
CA GLU A 51 -5.67 -16.76 40.94
C GLU A 51 -7.05 -16.95 40.31
N HIS A 52 -7.92 -17.74 40.96
CA HIS A 52 -9.30 -17.91 40.54
C HIS A 52 -10.07 -16.58 40.54
N ASP A 53 -9.93 -15.77 41.59
CA ASP A 53 -10.61 -14.48 41.69
C ASP A 53 -10.11 -13.46 40.65
N ILE A 54 -8.81 -13.50 40.31
CA ILE A 54 -8.23 -12.72 39.20
C ILE A 54 -8.86 -13.17 37.87
N LEU A 55 -8.90 -14.47 37.60
CA LEU A 55 -9.48 -15.02 36.37
C LEU A 55 -10.97 -14.66 36.23
N CYS A 56 -11.75 -14.76 37.31
CA CYS A 56 -13.15 -14.35 37.31
C CYS A 56 -13.30 -12.86 37.02
N ARG A 57 -12.41 -12.01 37.56
CA ARG A 57 -12.42 -10.57 37.28
C ARG A 57 -12.06 -10.28 35.82
N ASP A 58 -11.07 -10.97 35.27
CA ASP A 58 -10.64 -10.80 33.88
C ASP A 58 -11.72 -11.23 32.88
N LEU A 59 -12.45 -12.32 33.19
CA LEU A 59 -13.56 -12.81 32.38
C LEU A 59 -14.82 -11.95 32.47
N THR A 60 -15.03 -11.26 33.59
CA THR A 60 -16.20 -10.37 33.78
C THR A 60 -15.94 -8.94 33.32
N HIS A 61 -14.68 -8.57 33.06
CA HIS A 61 -14.36 -7.25 32.52
C HIS A 61 -14.69 -7.20 31.02
N GLU A 62 -15.75 -6.46 30.66
CA GLU A 62 -16.26 -6.25 29.29
C GLU A 62 -15.29 -5.57 28.29
N GLN A 63 -14.04 -5.34 28.69
CA GLN A 63 -13.00 -4.69 27.89
C GLN A 63 -11.98 -5.65 27.28
N TYR A 64 -12.27 -6.95 27.27
CA TYR A 64 -11.56 -7.89 26.41
C TYR A 64 -11.99 -7.69 24.94
N THR A 65 -11.58 -6.57 24.33
CA THR A 65 -11.58 -6.46 22.87
C THR A 65 -10.58 -7.48 22.34
N HIS A 66 -11.09 -8.66 21.99
CA HIS A 66 -10.31 -9.72 21.37
C HIS A 66 -9.56 -9.12 20.18
N SER A 67 -8.24 -9.35 20.06
CA SER A 67 -7.41 -8.78 18.99
C SER A 67 -7.97 -9.07 17.58
N LEU A 68 -8.69 -10.18 17.42
CA LEU A 68 -9.43 -10.51 16.21
C LEU A 68 -10.61 -9.57 15.92
N LEU A 69 -11.36 -9.11 16.92
CA LEU A 69 -12.43 -8.11 16.73
C LEU A 69 -11.85 -6.78 16.26
N ALA A 70 -10.72 -6.34 16.84
CA ALA A 70 -10.02 -5.15 16.35
C ALA A 70 -9.58 -5.31 14.89
N ARG A 71 -9.13 -6.51 14.50
CA ARG A 71 -8.76 -6.82 13.11
C ARG A 71 -9.96 -6.85 12.16
N ILE A 72 -11.12 -7.34 12.62
CA ILE A 72 -12.38 -7.30 11.84
C ILE A 72 -12.82 -5.86 11.64
N ASN A 73 -12.81 -5.05 12.70
CA ASN A 73 -13.14 -3.62 12.62
C ASN A 73 -12.18 -2.89 11.67
N GLN A 74 -10.89 -3.20 11.73
CA GLN A 74 -9.91 -2.63 10.80
C GLN A 74 -10.23 -3.01 9.35
N TRP A 75 -10.50 -4.29 9.08
CA TRP A 75 -10.87 -4.77 7.75
C TRP A 75 -12.16 -4.10 7.23
N GLU A 76 -13.16 -3.90 8.09
CA GLU A 76 -14.40 -3.22 7.74
C GLU A 76 -14.13 -1.76 7.32
N GLN A 77 -13.35 -1.02 8.12
CA GLN A 77 -13.00 0.37 7.82
C GLN A 77 -12.21 0.49 6.51
N GLU A 78 -11.22 -0.38 6.31
CA GLU A 78 -10.44 -0.43 5.05
C GLU A 78 -11.35 -0.73 3.84
N SER A 79 -12.34 -1.61 4.00
CA SER A 79 -13.28 -1.97 2.93
C SER A 79 -14.22 -0.82 2.58
N ILE A 80 -14.75 -0.12 3.59
CA ILE A 80 -15.58 1.08 3.40
C ILE A 80 -14.80 2.15 2.62
N ILE A 81 -13.55 2.41 3.02
CA ILE A 81 -12.69 3.39 2.35
C ILE A 81 -12.51 3.03 0.87
N LYS A 82 -12.22 1.76 0.56
CA LYS A 82 -12.06 1.31 -0.84
C LYS A 82 -13.31 1.54 -1.66
N ILE A 83 -14.50 1.21 -1.12
CA ILE A 83 -15.78 1.43 -1.80
C ILE A 83 -16.00 2.94 -2.05
N GLN A 84 -15.71 3.77 -1.06
CA GLN A 84 -15.87 5.22 -1.19
C GLN A 84 -14.94 5.81 -2.24
N ILE A 85 -13.68 5.35 -2.28
CA ILE A 85 -12.71 5.75 -3.31
C ILE A 85 -13.22 5.35 -4.69
N ALA A 86 -13.61 4.09 -4.89
CA ALA A 86 -14.14 3.62 -6.17
C ALA A 86 -15.37 4.42 -6.62
N ALA A 87 -16.31 4.68 -5.71
CA ALA A 87 -17.48 5.50 -6.00
C ALA A 87 -17.12 6.96 -6.35
N LYS A 88 -16.08 7.52 -5.70
CA LYS A 88 -15.60 8.87 -6.01
C LYS A 88 -14.94 8.94 -7.39
N LEU A 89 -14.12 7.94 -7.74
CA LEU A 89 -13.51 7.84 -9.06
C LEU A 89 -14.58 7.73 -10.14
N ALA A 90 -15.55 6.81 -9.99
CA ALA A 90 -16.65 6.66 -10.95
C ALA A 90 -17.45 7.96 -11.14
N ARG A 91 -17.71 8.72 -10.06
CA ARG A 91 -18.37 10.04 -10.17
C ARG A 91 -17.52 11.06 -10.92
N ASN A 92 -16.20 11.08 -10.66
CA ASN A 92 -15.28 11.99 -11.33
C ASN A 92 -15.17 11.66 -12.83
N ASP A 93 -15.08 10.38 -13.20
CA ASP A 93 -15.03 9.93 -14.59
C ASP A 93 -16.30 10.36 -15.33
N LEU A 94 -17.48 10.16 -14.72
CA LEU A 94 -18.74 10.65 -15.27
C LEU A 94 -18.73 12.16 -15.48
N GLN A 95 -18.28 12.90 -14.47
CA GLN A 95 -18.22 14.36 -14.53
C GLN A 95 -17.30 14.84 -15.66
N GLN A 96 -16.14 14.20 -15.82
CA GLN A 96 -15.18 14.52 -16.87
C GLN A 96 -15.74 14.22 -18.28
N LEU A 97 -16.44 13.09 -18.44
CA LEU A 97 -17.12 12.76 -19.69
C LEU A 97 -18.21 13.79 -20.02
N LEU A 98 -19.02 14.16 -19.03
CA LEU A 98 -20.06 15.19 -19.18
C LEU A 98 -19.47 16.56 -19.53
N ASP A 99 -18.38 16.97 -18.86
CA ASP A 99 -17.72 18.25 -19.11
C ASP A 99 -17.06 18.28 -20.49
N THR A 100 -16.48 17.16 -20.93
CA THR A 100 -15.91 17.02 -22.28
C THR A 100 -17.00 17.11 -23.35
N ALA A 101 -18.10 16.38 -23.19
CA ALA A 101 -19.24 16.44 -24.09
C ALA A 101 -19.82 17.87 -24.16
N LYS A 102 -19.97 18.53 -23.01
CA LYS A 102 -20.44 19.92 -22.91
C LYS A 102 -19.50 20.90 -23.59
N ASN A 103 -18.19 20.76 -23.41
CA ASN A 103 -17.19 21.63 -24.04
C ASN A 103 -17.14 21.44 -25.56
N ASN A 104 -17.26 20.21 -26.04
CA ASN A 104 -17.33 19.92 -27.48
C ASN A 104 -18.59 20.54 -28.09
N LEU A 105 -19.73 20.40 -27.41
CA LEU A 105 -20.98 21.02 -27.84
C LEU A 105 -20.89 22.56 -27.85
N LYS A 106 -20.23 23.16 -26.85
CA LYS A 106 -19.98 24.61 -26.81
C LYS A 106 -19.13 25.10 -27.99
N LYS A 107 -18.08 24.36 -28.38
CA LYS A 107 -17.24 24.69 -29.55
C LYS A 107 -18.02 24.59 -30.87
N LEU A 108 -18.88 23.58 -30.99
CA LEU A 108 -19.73 23.42 -32.17
C LEU A 108 -20.76 24.54 -32.29
N ILE A 109 -21.37 24.94 -31.17
CA ILE A 109 -22.29 26.08 -31.13
C ILE A 109 -21.58 27.40 -31.45
N SER A 110 -20.37 27.63 -30.92
CA SER A 110 -19.62 28.86 -31.24
C SER A 110 -19.29 28.95 -32.73
N LYS A 111 -18.91 27.82 -33.35
CA LYS A 111 -18.66 27.77 -34.80
C LYS A 111 -19.89 28.14 -35.62
N ILE A 112 -21.06 27.59 -35.30
CA ILE A 112 -22.31 27.97 -35.98
C ILE A 112 -22.64 29.45 -35.71
N THR A 113 -22.36 29.95 -34.51
CA THR A 113 -22.59 31.36 -34.16
C THR A 113 -21.74 32.28 -35.03
N GLU A 114 -20.45 31.95 -35.22
CA GLU A 114 -19.54 32.68 -36.11
C GLU A 114 -20.00 32.60 -37.57
N GLU A 115 -20.35 31.41 -38.07
CA GLU A 115 -20.88 31.24 -39.43
C GLU A 115 -22.15 32.07 -39.67
N LEU A 116 -23.10 32.05 -38.72
CA LEU A 116 -24.34 32.84 -38.79
C LEU A 116 -24.06 34.34 -38.76
N GLN A 117 -23.14 34.79 -37.91
CA GLN A 117 -22.82 36.20 -37.77
C GLN A 117 -22.12 36.72 -39.03
N SER A 118 -21.11 36.01 -39.53
CA SER A 118 -20.41 36.37 -40.77
C SER A 118 -21.36 36.45 -41.95
N SER A 119 -22.21 35.43 -42.15
CA SER A 119 -23.16 35.44 -43.27
C SER A 119 -24.25 36.51 -43.16
N ARG A 120 -24.62 36.90 -41.94
CA ARG A 120 -25.56 38.01 -41.71
C ARG A 120 -24.93 39.36 -41.98
N GLU A 121 -23.65 39.54 -41.69
CA GLU A 121 -22.89 40.76 -41.96
C GLU A 121 -22.57 40.93 -43.45
N SER A 122 -22.33 39.84 -44.17
CA SER A 122 -22.08 39.83 -45.62
C SER A 122 -23.33 39.70 -46.49
N ASP A 123 -24.50 39.42 -45.88
CA ASP A 123 -25.79 39.17 -46.55
C ASP A 123 -25.69 38.06 -47.63
N ASP A 124 -24.85 37.05 -47.39
CA ASP A 124 -24.45 36.02 -48.37
C ASP A 124 -25.10 34.63 -48.16
N TYR A 125 -26.15 34.56 -47.35
CA TYR A 125 -26.82 33.30 -47.02
C TYR A 125 -27.84 32.87 -48.08
N THR A 126 -27.95 31.55 -48.29
CA THR A 126 -28.96 30.94 -49.18
C THR A 126 -29.96 30.08 -48.39
N GLU A 127 -31.08 29.68 -49.00
CA GLU A 127 -32.02 28.77 -48.33
C GLU A 127 -31.38 27.42 -47.95
N LYS A 128 -30.30 27.03 -48.65
CA LYS A 128 -29.52 25.83 -48.31
C LYS A 128 -28.74 25.99 -47.01
N ASP A 129 -28.18 27.18 -46.75
CA ASP A 129 -27.41 27.46 -45.54
C ASP A 129 -28.33 27.54 -44.31
N ILE A 130 -29.49 28.19 -44.47
CA ILE A 130 -30.54 28.23 -43.43
C ILE A 130 -31.00 26.82 -43.07
N LYS A 131 -31.24 25.97 -44.08
CA LYS A 131 -31.64 24.58 -43.86
C LYS A 131 -30.53 23.75 -43.18
N LYS A 132 -29.27 23.95 -43.57
CA LYS A 132 -28.10 23.33 -42.96
C LYS A 132 -27.99 23.68 -41.47
N TRP A 133 -28.03 24.96 -41.11
CA TRP A 133 -27.93 25.39 -39.72
C TRP A 133 -29.12 24.92 -38.88
N THR A 134 -30.34 24.89 -39.45
CA THR A 134 -31.53 24.38 -38.78
C THR A 134 -31.38 22.90 -38.40
N VAL A 135 -30.92 22.06 -39.34
CA VAL A 135 -30.68 20.63 -39.08
C VAL A 135 -29.58 20.43 -38.03
N GLN A 136 -28.48 21.19 -38.10
CA GLN A 136 -27.39 21.10 -37.12
C GLN A 136 -27.84 21.48 -35.70
N LEU A 137 -28.69 22.51 -35.57
CA LEU A 137 -29.26 22.91 -34.28
C LEU A 137 -30.20 21.84 -33.70
N GLU A 138 -31.00 21.16 -34.54
CA GLU A 138 -31.85 20.05 -34.11
C GLU A 138 -31.04 18.83 -33.66
N GLU A 139 -29.95 18.50 -34.36
CA GLU A 139 -29.03 17.42 -33.95
C GLU A 139 -28.36 17.74 -32.61
N PHE A 140 -27.88 18.96 -32.40
CA PHE A 140 -27.30 19.36 -31.11
C PHE A 140 -28.31 19.32 -29.97
N ARG A 141 -29.56 19.70 -30.23
CA ARG A 141 -30.63 19.62 -29.23
C ARG A 141 -30.96 18.18 -28.86
N LYS A 142 -30.83 17.22 -29.79
CA LYS A 142 -30.96 15.80 -29.50
C LYS A 142 -29.80 15.29 -28.63
N THR A 143 -28.56 15.62 -28.99
CA THR A 143 -27.36 15.22 -28.22
C THR A 143 -27.35 15.78 -26.79
N LEU A 144 -27.93 16.95 -26.56
CA LEU A 144 -28.11 17.53 -25.21
C LEU A 144 -29.10 16.74 -24.33
N ASN A 145 -30.11 16.11 -24.93
CA ASN A 145 -31.20 15.44 -24.22
C ASN A 145 -30.96 13.93 -24.05
N THR A 146 -29.98 13.36 -24.74
CA THR A 146 -29.52 11.97 -24.56
C THR A 146 -28.02 11.98 -24.33
N PRO A 147 -27.56 12.06 -23.05
CA PRO A 147 -26.17 11.77 -22.74
C PRO A 147 -25.88 10.34 -23.21
N THR A 148 -24.77 10.18 -23.92
CA THR A 148 -24.30 8.94 -24.51
C THR A 148 -24.49 7.75 -23.57
N THR A 149 -24.92 6.62 -24.13
CA THR A 149 -25.26 5.35 -23.44
C THR A 149 -24.18 4.91 -22.46
N ILE A 150 -24.29 5.38 -21.20
CA ILE A 150 -23.43 4.98 -20.10
C ILE A 150 -23.85 3.57 -19.68
N ASN A 151 -22.98 2.59 -19.93
CA ASN A 151 -23.16 1.26 -19.38
C ASN A 151 -22.51 1.19 -18.01
N PHE A 152 -23.28 0.73 -17.02
CA PHE A 152 -22.76 0.28 -15.74
C PHE A 152 -22.21 -1.12 -15.94
N ASP A 153 -20.90 -1.24 -16.09
CA ASP A 153 -20.26 -2.54 -16.10
C ASP A 153 -19.94 -2.91 -14.64
N TYR A 154 -20.52 -4.02 -14.19
CA TYR A 154 -20.21 -4.61 -12.89
C TYR A 154 -19.14 -5.67 -13.15
N GLU A 155 -17.98 -5.56 -12.51
CA GLU A 155 -16.95 -6.59 -12.63
C GLU A 155 -17.58 -7.97 -12.38
N ASN A 156 -17.46 -8.85 -13.38
CA ASN A 156 -17.96 -10.21 -13.37
C ASN A 156 -17.16 -11.04 -12.37
N ASP A 157 -17.51 -10.89 -11.10
CA ASP A 157 -17.27 -11.90 -10.11
C ASP A 157 -18.57 -12.17 -9.39
N THR A 158 -19.24 -13.25 -9.81
CA THR A 158 -20.53 -13.68 -9.24
C THR A 158 -20.41 -14.11 -7.77
N GLN A 159 -19.20 -14.08 -7.19
CA GLN A 159 -18.91 -14.32 -5.77
C GLN A 159 -18.51 -13.07 -4.97
N SER A 160 -18.32 -11.91 -5.61
CA SER A 160 -17.95 -10.69 -4.90
C SER A 160 -19.19 -9.96 -4.35
N THR A 161 -19.28 -9.82 -3.03
CA THR A 161 -20.37 -9.11 -2.33
C THR A 161 -20.43 -7.61 -2.68
N ILE A 162 -19.33 -7.05 -3.19
CA ILE A 162 -19.20 -5.65 -3.57
C ILE A 162 -18.90 -5.59 -5.07
N ARG A 163 -19.81 -4.99 -5.84
CA ARG A 163 -19.65 -4.79 -7.29
C ARG A 163 -19.08 -3.41 -7.55
N LEU A 164 -17.95 -3.33 -8.24
CA LEU A 164 -17.36 -2.07 -8.66
C LEU A 164 -18.08 -1.54 -9.90
N ILE A 165 -18.33 -0.24 -9.93
CA ILE A 165 -19.02 0.44 -11.03
C ILE A 165 -17.96 0.97 -11.99
N LYS A 166 -18.02 0.52 -13.24
CA LYS A 166 -17.23 1.10 -14.32
C LYS A 166 -18.15 1.79 -15.32
N ILE A 167 -17.76 2.99 -15.73
CA ILE A 167 -18.47 3.79 -16.73
C ILE A 167 -17.69 3.69 -18.04
N THR A 168 -18.38 3.28 -19.10
CA THR A 168 -17.81 3.19 -20.45
C THR A 168 -18.61 4.05 -21.42
N ASP A 169 -17.90 4.70 -22.34
CA ASP A 169 -18.49 5.50 -23.42
C ASP A 169 -18.56 4.64 -24.70
N GLN A 170 -19.74 4.57 -25.31
CA GLN A 170 -19.97 3.85 -26.57
C GLN A 170 -19.72 4.71 -27.83
N SER A 171 -19.33 5.99 -27.71
CA SER A 171 -19.21 6.89 -28.86
C SER A 171 -17.98 6.72 -29.76
N SER A 172 -17.19 5.65 -29.60
CA SER A 172 -15.99 5.36 -30.41
C SER A 172 -16.25 5.03 -31.90
N SER A 173 -17.48 5.12 -32.41
CA SER A 173 -17.84 4.52 -33.70
C SER A 173 -18.09 5.48 -34.88
N ILE A 174 -17.63 6.74 -34.88
CA ILE A 174 -17.77 7.60 -36.09
C ILE A 174 -16.47 8.23 -36.62
N PHE A 175 -15.35 8.25 -35.89
CA PHE A 175 -14.08 8.75 -36.45
C PHE A 175 -12.90 7.83 -36.13
N SER A 176 -12.96 6.60 -36.65
CA SER A 176 -11.79 5.73 -36.77
C SER A 176 -11.46 5.53 -38.26
N TYR A 177 -10.55 6.36 -38.78
CA TYR A 177 -9.66 5.89 -39.84
C TYR A 177 -8.24 6.27 -39.47
N GLN A 178 -7.41 5.23 -39.37
CA GLN A 178 -5.97 5.19 -39.13
C GLN A 178 -5.54 4.96 -37.67
N ALA A 179 -5.66 3.71 -37.23
CA ALA A 179 -4.59 2.96 -36.56
C ALA A 179 -5.08 1.53 -36.25
N SER A 180 -5.46 0.79 -37.30
CA SER A 180 -5.65 -0.65 -37.19
C SER A 180 -4.39 -1.33 -37.68
N GLN A 181 -3.53 -1.74 -36.74
CA GLN A 181 -2.84 -3.03 -36.78
C GLN A 181 -2.19 -3.27 -35.42
N LEU A 182 -2.80 -4.20 -34.68
CA LEU A 182 -2.24 -5.18 -33.73
C LEU A 182 -3.25 -5.45 -32.60
N TYR A 183 -4.38 -6.06 -32.97
CA TYR A 183 -5.10 -6.94 -32.06
C TYR A 183 -4.91 -8.35 -32.60
N GLU A 184 -4.16 -9.12 -31.83
CA GLU A 184 -4.18 -10.58 -31.64
C GLU A 184 -2.79 -10.90 -31.06
N THR A 185 -2.65 -10.90 -29.74
CA THR A 185 -2.90 -12.14 -29.00
C THR A 185 -3.16 -11.85 -27.52
N ASN A 186 -4.33 -12.31 -27.06
CA ASN A 186 -4.76 -12.30 -25.67
C ASN A 186 -4.03 -13.38 -24.86
N ASN A 187 -3.32 -12.96 -23.82
CA ASN A 187 -3.47 -13.42 -22.44
C ASN A 187 -2.38 -12.77 -21.58
N GLN A 188 -2.72 -12.44 -20.32
CA GLN A 188 -1.94 -11.73 -19.29
C GLN A 188 -1.95 -10.19 -19.35
N ILE A 189 -1.99 -9.58 -18.14
CA ILE A 189 -1.86 -8.13 -17.80
C ILE A 189 -3.24 -7.45 -17.72
N CYS A 190 -3.91 -7.25 -16.58
CA CYS A 190 -3.56 -6.62 -15.30
C CYS A 190 -2.88 -5.25 -15.45
N CYS A 191 -3.59 -4.18 -15.08
CA CYS A 191 -3.05 -2.83 -14.83
C CYS A 191 -2.75 -1.96 -16.07
N ASN A 192 -3.77 -1.34 -16.68
CA ASN A 192 -3.59 -0.07 -17.39
C ASN A 192 -3.86 1.09 -16.42
N LEU A 193 -2.97 1.21 -15.44
CA LEU A 193 -2.71 2.45 -14.73
C LEU A 193 -1.84 3.27 -15.69
N GLU A 194 -2.07 4.58 -15.81
CA GLU A 194 -1.15 5.47 -16.53
C GLU A 194 0.23 5.37 -15.87
N THR A 195 1.06 4.41 -16.33
CA THR A 195 2.48 4.44 -16.08
C THR A 195 2.96 5.72 -16.72
N SER A 196 3.76 6.49 -15.98
CA SER A 196 4.52 7.59 -16.53
C SER A 196 5.38 7.04 -17.67
N PHE A 197 4.87 7.04 -18.90
CA PHE A 197 5.53 6.51 -20.12
C PHE A 197 6.85 7.27 -20.43
N HIS A 198 7.19 8.26 -19.61
CA HIS A 198 8.38 9.09 -19.73
C HIS A 198 9.34 8.95 -18.54
N GLU A 199 9.06 8.06 -17.58
CA GLU A 199 9.93 7.91 -16.43
C GLU A 199 11.29 7.31 -16.82
N ARG A 200 12.36 7.98 -16.40
CA ARG A 200 13.75 7.61 -16.68
C ARG A 200 14.64 7.99 -15.53
N PHE A 201 15.75 7.29 -15.38
CA PHE A 201 16.83 7.75 -14.51
C PHE A 201 17.51 8.98 -15.12
N ASN A 202 17.88 9.94 -14.28
CA ASN A 202 18.53 11.17 -14.74
C ASN A 202 19.60 11.66 -13.77
N ASP A 203 19.27 11.75 -12.48
CA ASP A 203 20.17 12.32 -11.49
C ASP A 203 21.09 11.22 -10.97
N ILE A 204 22.41 11.37 -11.07
CA ILE A 204 23.38 10.37 -10.63
C ILE A 204 24.29 10.95 -9.55
N PHE A 205 24.56 10.15 -8.52
CA PHE A 205 25.67 10.37 -7.60
C PHE A 205 26.44 9.07 -7.36
N GLY A 206 27.76 9.17 -7.25
CA GLY A 206 28.64 8.01 -7.10
C GLY A 206 28.96 7.32 -8.43
N ARG A 207 29.29 6.03 -8.37
CA ARG A 207 29.72 5.22 -9.52
C ARG A 207 28.54 4.46 -10.12
N VAL A 208 27.56 5.18 -10.66
CA VAL A 208 26.43 4.61 -11.42
C VAL A 208 26.55 4.96 -12.89
N THR A 209 26.29 4.00 -13.76
CA THR A 209 26.15 4.20 -15.20
C THR A 209 24.69 3.97 -15.62
N LEU A 210 24.21 4.78 -16.56
CA LEU A 210 22.89 4.62 -17.16
C LEU A 210 23.02 4.04 -18.56
N SER A 211 22.14 3.11 -18.91
CA SER A 211 22.08 2.50 -20.24
C SER A 211 20.63 2.30 -20.69
N GLU A 212 20.46 1.82 -21.93
CA GLU A 212 19.13 1.56 -22.53
C GLU A 212 18.19 2.76 -22.50
N GLY A 213 18.70 3.93 -22.90
CA GLY A 213 17.91 5.17 -22.86
C GLY A 213 17.59 5.65 -21.44
N SER A 214 18.46 5.36 -20.48
CA SER A 214 18.31 5.71 -19.06
C SER A 214 17.19 4.96 -18.34
N LEU A 215 16.84 3.77 -18.83
CA LEU A 215 15.92 2.86 -18.14
C LEU A 215 16.64 1.86 -17.25
N LEU A 216 17.94 1.66 -17.46
CA LEU A 216 18.76 0.76 -16.68
C LEU A 216 19.84 1.55 -15.94
N ALA A 217 19.94 1.38 -14.62
CA ALA A 217 20.99 1.94 -13.79
C ALA A 217 21.84 0.82 -13.20
N THR A 218 23.16 0.88 -13.41
CA THR A 218 24.12 -0.12 -12.93
C THR A 218 25.17 0.52 -12.06
N CYS A 219 25.37 -0.01 -10.85
CA CYS A 219 26.43 0.42 -9.95
C CYS A 219 27.73 -0.31 -10.27
N SER A 220 28.82 0.44 -10.44
CA SER A 220 30.19 -0.09 -10.55
C SER A 220 31.05 0.24 -9.33
N GLY A 221 30.45 0.92 -8.34
CA GLY A 221 31.09 1.32 -7.10
C GLY A 221 31.01 0.27 -6.00
N ASP A 222 31.73 0.55 -4.92
CA ASP A 222 31.68 -0.25 -3.70
C ASP A 222 30.72 0.41 -2.69
N TYR A 223 30.39 -0.32 -1.62
CA TYR A 223 29.48 0.14 -0.57
C TYR A 223 29.79 1.56 -0.02
N SER A 224 31.08 1.93 0.04
CA SER A 224 31.56 3.21 0.55
C SER A 224 31.19 4.41 -0.33
N ASP A 225 30.89 4.19 -1.61
CA ASP A 225 30.58 5.23 -2.58
C ASP A 225 29.17 5.79 -2.38
N ARG A 226 28.27 4.99 -1.79
CA ARG A 226 26.85 5.33 -1.61
C ARG A 226 26.19 5.78 -2.91
N SER A 227 26.49 5.04 -3.97
CA SER A 227 25.98 5.27 -5.30
C SER A 227 24.45 5.31 -5.30
N CYS A 228 23.89 6.34 -5.92
CA CYS A 228 22.45 6.53 -5.99
C CYS A 228 22.03 7.13 -7.33
N VAL A 229 20.78 6.86 -7.68
CA VAL A 229 20.16 7.33 -8.91
C VAL A 229 18.79 7.89 -8.59
N GLY A 230 18.47 9.04 -9.18
CA GLY A 230 17.17 9.68 -9.09
C GLY A 230 16.45 9.63 -10.42
N CYS A 231 15.13 9.49 -10.36
CA CYS A 231 14.27 9.55 -11.53
C CYS A 231 14.05 11.01 -12.00
N ILE A 232 13.69 11.18 -13.27
CA ILE A 232 13.44 12.50 -13.88
C ILE A 232 12.13 13.12 -13.39
N GLY A 233 11.15 12.30 -13.02
CA GLY A 233 9.85 12.72 -12.52
C GLY A 233 9.92 13.67 -11.33
N ARG A 234 8.98 14.62 -11.32
CA ARG A 234 8.79 15.63 -10.26
C ARG A 234 7.32 15.68 -9.90
N TYR A 235 6.97 15.11 -8.76
CA TYR A 235 5.56 14.83 -8.42
C TYR A 235 5.08 15.78 -7.34
N SER A 236 4.00 16.52 -7.62
CA SER A 236 3.41 17.49 -6.67
C SER A 236 1.91 17.27 -6.42
N SER A 237 1.26 16.40 -7.19
CA SER A 237 -0.18 16.13 -7.14
C SER A 237 -0.47 14.80 -7.83
N GLY A 238 -1.62 14.19 -7.52
CA GLY A 238 -2.07 12.95 -8.13
C GLY A 238 -1.39 11.70 -7.57
N ILE A 239 -1.69 10.58 -8.22
CA ILE A 239 -1.16 9.25 -7.87
C ILE A 239 -0.34 8.73 -9.05
N HIS A 240 0.89 8.30 -8.78
CA HIS A 240 1.86 7.88 -9.79
C HIS A 240 2.38 6.50 -9.48
N TYR A 241 2.52 5.66 -10.50
CA TYR A 241 3.01 4.29 -10.35
C TYR A 241 4.23 4.07 -11.25
N ILE A 242 5.31 3.59 -10.64
CA ILE A 242 6.55 3.27 -11.35
C ILE A 242 6.94 1.85 -10.97
N ARG A 243 7.14 1.02 -11.99
CA ARG A 243 7.57 -0.37 -11.83
C ARG A 243 9.07 -0.46 -11.98
N PHE A 244 9.69 -1.23 -11.11
CA PHE A 244 11.12 -1.52 -11.17
C PHE A 244 11.37 -3.02 -11.16
N ARG A 245 12.43 -3.45 -11.85
CA ARG A 245 12.97 -4.81 -11.80
C ARG A 245 14.43 -4.79 -11.38
N PHE A 246 14.80 -5.69 -10.49
CA PHE A 246 16.20 -5.88 -10.09
C PHE A 246 16.87 -6.87 -11.05
N GLU A 247 17.59 -6.37 -12.05
CA GLU A 247 18.32 -7.23 -13.00
C GLU A 247 19.47 -7.97 -12.31
N HIS A 248 20.08 -7.32 -11.31
CA HIS A 248 21.11 -7.91 -10.48
C HIS A 248 21.11 -7.22 -9.12
N ILE A 249 21.17 -7.98 -8.02
CA ILE A 249 21.40 -7.42 -6.70
C ILE A 249 22.43 -8.29 -5.98
N ASN A 250 23.51 -7.68 -5.52
CA ASN A 250 24.50 -8.35 -4.71
C ASN A 250 23.88 -8.71 -3.35
N THR A 251 24.05 -9.94 -2.89
CA THR A 251 23.44 -10.42 -1.64
C THR A 251 23.96 -9.70 -0.40
N ASP A 252 25.16 -9.12 -0.46
CA ASP A 252 25.88 -8.60 0.71
C ASP A 252 25.43 -7.19 1.14
N HIS A 253 24.66 -6.51 0.27
CA HIS A 253 24.27 -5.12 0.49
C HIS A 253 22.77 -4.89 0.28
N TYR A 254 22.21 -3.96 1.07
CA TYR A 254 20.82 -3.57 0.99
C TYR A 254 20.61 -2.52 -0.10
N SER A 255 19.49 -2.58 -0.81
CA SER A 255 19.04 -1.51 -1.70
C SER A 255 18.03 -0.62 -1.00
N PHE A 256 18.00 0.65 -1.38
CA PHE A 256 17.00 1.61 -0.87
C PHE A 256 16.06 2.06 -1.98
N PHE A 257 14.78 2.20 -1.64
CA PHE A 257 13.76 2.83 -2.49
C PHE A 257 13.02 3.88 -1.70
N GLY A 258 12.87 5.06 -2.28
CA GLY A 258 12.17 6.12 -1.59
C GLY A 258 12.04 7.39 -2.39
N ILE A 259 11.79 8.47 -1.66
CA ILE A 259 11.66 9.81 -2.19
C ILE A 259 12.55 10.79 -1.42
N VAL A 260 12.79 11.91 -2.07
CA VAL A 260 13.40 13.10 -1.51
C VAL A 260 12.70 14.34 -2.07
N ASN A 261 12.81 15.49 -1.41
CA ASN A 261 12.42 16.75 -2.03
C ASN A 261 13.26 16.96 -3.30
N SER A 262 12.61 17.29 -4.41
CA SER A 262 13.26 17.49 -5.71
C SER A 262 14.31 18.60 -5.74
N SER A 263 14.24 19.57 -4.83
CA SER A 263 15.22 20.65 -4.68
C SER A 263 16.53 20.17 -4.05
N GLU A 264 16.54 18.99 -3.42
CA GLU A 264 17.74 18.43 -2.81
C GLU A 264 18.73 17.94 -3.86
N LYS A 265 20.00 18.30 -3.65
CA LYS A 265 21.10 17.86 -4.51
C LYS A 265 21.48 16.43 -4.15
N MET A 266 21.69 15.61 -5.19
CA MET A 266 22.23 14.26 -5.03
C MET A 266 23.69 14.36 -4.55
N THR A 267 23.91 14.03 -3.28
CA THR A 267 25.23 14.06 -2.63
C THR A 267 25.37 12.86 -1.70
N LYS A 268 26.59 12.63 -1.19
CA LYS A 268 26.88 11.54 -0.23
C LYS A 268 26.03 11.61 1.05
N ASP A 269 25.61 12.82 1.40
CA ASP A 269 24.89 13.13 2.64
C ASP A 269 23.37 13.12 2.46
N ILE A 270 22.86 12.76 1.28
CA ILE A 270 21.41 12.73 1.02
C ILE A 270 20.67 11.79 1.99
N LEU A 271 21.34 10.74 2.47
CA LEU A 271 20.83 9.82 3.50
C LEU A 271 20.51 10.50 4.83
N ASN A 272 21.17 11.63 5.10
CA ASN A 272 20.99 12.41 6.32
C ASN A 272 19.98 13.55 6.12
N SER A 273 19.45 13.75 4.91
CA SER A 273 18.44 14.79 4.65
C SER A 273 17.17 14.48 5.42
N THR A 274 16.57 15.52 6.01
CA THR A 274 15.27 15.44 6.66
C THR A 274 14.13 15.18 5.67
N SER A 275 14.38 15.37 4.37
CA SER A 275 13.40 15.07 3.32
C SER A 275 13.52 13.65 2.76
N PHE A 276 14.43 12.82 3.31
CA PHE A 276 14.68 11.45 2.85
C PHE A 276 13.73 10.44 3.50
N TYR A 277 12.87 9.81 2.68
CA TYR A 277 11.85 8.85 3.13
C TYR A 277 11.87 7.61 2.26
N GLY A 278 11.65 6.42 2.83
CA GLY A 278 11.55 5.20 2.04
C GLY A 278 11.90 3.94 2.83
N TRP A 279 12.41 2.93 2.13
CA TRP A 279 12.72 1.62 2.70
C TRP A 279 14.05 1.07 2.24
N TRP A 280 14.79 0.43 3.15
CA TRP A 280 15.87 -0.49 2.81
C TRP A 280 15.35 -1.92 2.76
N ASP A 281 15.50 -2.58 1.59
CA ASP A 281 15.08 -3.96 1.31
C ASP A 281 13.69 -4.35 1.85
N LEU A 282 12.72 -3.43 1.87
CA LEU A 282 11.36 -3.66 2.39
C LEU A 282 11.30 -4.00 3.90
N ILE A 283 12.38 -3.77 4.63
CA ILE A 283 12.49 -4.13 6.06
C ILE A 283 12.59 -2.87 6.91
N TYR A 284 13.47 -1.94 6.53
CA TYR A 284 13.76 -0.77 7.36
C TYR A 284 13.13 0.46 6.75
N ASN A 285 12.16 1.05 7.41
CA ASN A 285 11.68 2.37 7.03
C ASN A 285 12.71 3.44 7.43
N VAL A 286 12.89 4.40 6.54
CA VAL A 286 13.59 5.65 6.79
C VAL A 286 12.56 6.75 6.81
N ILE A 287 12.48 7.46 7.93
CA ILE A 287 11.55 8.57 8.12
C ILE A 287 12.39 9.78 8.47
N SER A 288 12.39 10.79 7.59
CA SER A 288 13.16 12.01 7.77
C SER A 288 14.65 11.75 8.01
N GLY A 289 15.25 10.86 7.22
CA GLY A 289 16.66 10.47 7.34
C GLY A 289 16.99 9.57 8.54
N LYS A 290 16.04 9.29 9.44
CA LYS A 290 16.25 8.43 10.61
C LYS A 290 15.85 6.99 10.32
N LYS A 291 16.78 6.07 10.60
CA LYS A 291 16.60 4.63 10.43
C LYS A 291 15.91 4.03 11.65
N HIS A 292 14.86 3.24 11.46
CA HIS A 292 14.23 2.44 12.51
C HIS A 292 14.55 0.96 12.25
N LYS A 293 15.12 0.26 13.24
CA LYS A 293 15.71 -1.08 13.08
C LYS A 293 14.69 -2.18 13.40
N TYR A 294 14.63 -3.22 12.56
CA TYR A 294 13.94 -4.50 12.81
C TYR A 294 14.87 -5.68 12.46
N ASP A 295 14.50 -6.88 12.91
CA ASP A 295 15.29 -8.11 12.82
C ASP A 295 15.38 -8.64 11.36
N SER A 296 16.55 -9.18 10.98
CA SER A 296 17.02 -9.11 9.59
C SER A 296 16.99 -10.44 8.83
N THR A 297 16.16 -10.51 7.78
CA THR A 297 16.41 -11.37 6.60
C THR A 297 16.13 -10.56 5.34
N LYS A 298 17.08 -10.56 4.39
CA LYS A 298 16.97 -9.83 3.12
C LYS A 298 15.80 -10.38 2.29
N ILE A 299 14.92 -9.48 1.84
CA ILE A 299 13.70 -9.86 1.10
C ILE A 299 13.93 -9.80 -0.41
N ILE A 300 14.54 -8.72 -0.91
CA ILE A 300 14.72 -8.46 -2.35
C ILE A 300 15.84 -9.35 -2.93
N ARG A 301 15.57 -9.95 -4.09
CA ARG A 301 16.49 -10.81 -4.84
C ARG A 301 16.58 -10.39 -6.31
N THR A 302 17.61 -10.88 -6.99
CA THR A 302 17.75 -10.75 -8.43
C THR A 302 16.53 -11.34 -9.12
N GLY A 303 15.96 -10.60 -10.06
CA GLY A 303 14.74 -10.92 -10.79
C GLY A 303 13.44 -10.46 -10.12
N ASP A 304 13.48 -9.95 -8.88
CA ASP A 304 12.27 -9.45 -8.22
C ASP A 304 11.76 -8.17 -8.92
N GLU A 305 10.44 -8.00 -8.91
CA GLU A 305 9.75 -6.81 -9.38
C GLU A 305 9.04 -6.10 -8.23
N VAL A 306 9.09 -4.77 -8.27
CA VAL A 306 8.41 -3.91 -7.31
C VAL A 306 7.65 -2.80 -8.02
N THR A 307 6.49 -2.43 -7.46
CA THR A 307 5.75 -1.24 -7.88
C THR A 307 5.83 -0.19 -6.79
N PHE A 308 6.38 0.96 -7.12
CA PHE A 308 6.44 2.12 -6.24
C PHE A 308 5.32 3.08 -6.61
N MET A 309 4.46 3.38 -5.64
CA MET A 309 3.37 4.32 -5.78
C MET A 309 3.67 5.61 -5.01
N LEU A 310 3.49 6.75 -5.65
CA LEU A 310 3.49 8.06 -5.02
C LEU A 310 2.08 8.61 -5.02
N ASP A 311 1.50 8.80 -3.85
CA ASP A 311 0.18 9.40 -3.68
C ASP A 311 0.38 10.79 -3.05
N CYS A 312 0.55 11.77 -3.92
CA CYS A 312 0.82 13.15 -3.53
C CYS A 312 -0.41 13.77 -2.86
N ASP A 313 -1.61 13.35 -3.26
CA ASP A 313 -2.87 13.89 -2.74
C ASP A 313 -3.08 13.48 -1.28
N ASN A 314 -2.79 12.22 -0.94
CA ASN A 314 -2.85 11.72 0.44
C ASN A 314 -1.51 11.80 1.19
N ARG A 315 -0.48 12.39 0.58
CA ARG A 315 0.86 12.61 1.17
C ARG A 315 1.47 11.31 1.69
N GLN A 316 1.46 10.27 0.87
CA GLN A 316 2.03 8.97 1.23
C GLN A 316 2.75 8.34 0.04
N ILE A 317 3.64 7.39 0.34
CA ILE A 317 4.23 6.50 -0.66
C ILE A 317 3.90 5.06 -0.31
N GLN A 318 3.81 4.20 -1.32
CA GLN A 318 3.68 2.76 -1.15
C GLN A 318 4.69 2.01 -2.00
N LEU A 319 5.08 0.84 -1.52
CA LEU A 319 5.96 -0.07 -2.23
C LEU A 319 5.37 -1.48 -2.15
N GLU A 320 4.98 -1.99 -3.29
CA GLU A 320 4.45 -3.34 -3.48
C GLU A 320 5.55 -4.24 -4.03
N HIS A 321 5.79 -5.37 -3.37
CA HIS A 321 6.73 -6.38 -3.81
C HIS A 321 5.98 -7.59 -4.36
N HIS A 322 6.13 -7.84 -5.67
CA HIS A 322 5.26 -8.73 -6.43
C HIS A 322 5.43 -10.20 -6.04
N ARG A 323 6.67 -10.66 -5.82
CA ARG A 323 6.91 -12.07 -5.45
C ARG A 323 6.34 -12.43 -4.07
N THR A 324 6.39 -11.52 -3.10
CA THR A 324 5.90 -11.81 -1.74
C THR A 324 4.50 -11.26 -1.49
N ASN A 325 3.90 -10.59 -2.48
CA ASN A 325 2.64 -9.87 -2.35
C ASN A 325 2.58 -8.96 -1.11
N ARG A 326 3.72 -8.33 -0.79
CA ARG A 326 3.85 -7.47 0.40
C ARG A 326 3.70 -6.03 -0.02
N ILE A 327 2.77 -5.32 0.61
CA ILE A 327 2.56 -3.89 0.41
C ILE A 327 3.03 -3.15 1.66
N LEU A 328 3.88 -2.14 1.47
CA LEU A 328 4.33 -1.23 2.51
C LEU A 328 3.78 0.16 2.22
N THR A 329 3.27 0.83 3.25
CA THR A 329 2.79 2.22 3.15
C THR A 329 3.56 3.09 4.12
N LEU A 330 3.97 4.28 3.68
CA LEU A 330 4.65 5.27 4.51
C LEU A 330 4.02 6.65 4.34
N PRO A 331 3.42 7.23 5.39
CA PRO A 331 2.96 8.61 5.35
C PRO A 331 4.16 9.58 5.35
N ILE A 332 4.03 10.66 4.60
CA ILE A 332 5.08 11.67 4.41
C ILE A 332 4.70 12.96 5.11
N ASN A 333 5.58 13.44 5.99
CA ASN A 333 5.44 14.76 6.58
C ASN A 333 5.93 15.83 5.60
N ILE A 334 4.99 16.54 4.97
CA ILE A 334 5.29 17.58 3.97
C ILE A 334 6.07 18.78 4.52
N GLN A 335 6.08 18.99 5.85
CA GLN A 335 6.92 20.04 6.45
C GLN A 335 8.40 19.68 6.41
N LEU A 336 8.72 18.38 6.36
CA LEU A 336 10.08 17.85 6.30
C LEU A 336 10.48 17.45 4.87
N CYS A 337 9.52 16.97 4.07
CA CYS A 337 9.68 16.62 2.66
C CYS A 337 8.60 17.30 1.81
N ALA A 338 8.81 18.58 1.52
CA ALA A 338 7.90 19.35 0.67
C ALA A 338 7.91 18.88 -0.79
N PHE A 339 6.81 19.15 -1.50
CA PHE A 339 6.72 18.96 -2.94
C PHE A 339 7.65 19.93 -3.71
N PRO A 340 8.07 19.59 -4.94
CA PRO A 340 7.85 18.31 -5.63
C PRO A 340 8.70 17.18 -5.04
N TRP A 341 8.17 15.97 -5.02
CA TRP A 341 8.94 14.76 -4.70
C TRP A 341 9.68 14.24 -5.92
N LYS A 342 10.79 13.57 -5.65
CA LYS A 342 11.62 12.86 -6.62
C LYS A 342 11.93 11.47 -6.10
N ILE A 343 11.78 10.45 -6.93
CA ILE A 343 12.15 9.08 -6.58
C ILE A 343 13.66 8.94 -6.55
N ILE A 344 14.17 8.21 -5.55
CA ILE A 344 15.57 7.85 -5.42
C ILE A 344 15.72 6.36 -5.15
N VAL A 345 16.72 5.76 -5.80
CA VAL A 345 17.16 4.38 -5.59
C VAL A 345 18.64 4.38 -5.22
N LEU A 346 19.01 3.65 -4.16
CA LEU A 346 20.43 3.43 -3.83
C LEU A 346 20.83 2.01 -4.18
N LEU A 347 21.97 1.93 -4.88
CA LEU A 347 22.61 0.70 -5.32
C LEU A 347 23.97 0.65 -4.63
N LEU A 348 24.13 -0.27 -3.67
CA LEU A 348 25.29 -0.27 -2.77
C LEU A 348 26.29 -1.38 -3.08
N GLY A 349 25.84 -2.45 -3.76
CA GLY A 349 26.70 -3.49 -4.26
C GLY A 349 27.30 -3.15 -5.61
N LYS A 350 28.52 -3.66 -5.81
CA LYS A 350 29.10 -3.72 -7.14
C LYS A 350 28.21 -4.59 -8.04
N ASP A 351 27.98 -4.11 -9.25
CA ASP A 351 27.13 -4.70 -10.27
C ASP A 351 25.63 -4.71 -9.94
N ASP A 352 25.19 -4.09 -8.83
CA ASP A 352 23.78 -3.86 -8.54
C ASP A 352 23.12 -3.12 -9.71
N CYS A 353 21.99 -3.62 -10.17
CA CYS A 353 21.36 -3.20 -11.41
C CYS A 353 19.84 -3.17 -11.25
N VAL A 354 19.25 -2.00 -11.52
CA VAL A 354 17.81 -1.77 -11.45
C VAL A 354 17.31 -1.17 -12.75
N ARG A 355 16.16 -1.68 -13.20
CA ARG A 355 15.49 -1.26 -14.43
C ARG A 355 14.14 -0.64 -14.12
N ILE A 356 13.78 0.44 -14.81
CA ILE A 356 12.40 0.94 -14.88
C ILE A 356 11.64 0.14 -15.94
N LEU A 357 10.47 -0.39 -15.58
CA LEU A 357 9.56 -1.07 -16.51
C LEU A 357 8.47 -0.10 -16.97
N HIS A 358 8.17 -0.12 -18.26
CA HIS A 358 7.07 0.63 -18.88
C HIS A 358 5.82 -0.22 -19.06
#